data_AF-A0A2Z7B4F7-F1
#
_entry.id   AF-A0A2Z7B4F7-F1
#
_cell.length_a   1.000
_cell.length_b   1.000
_cell.length_c   1.000
_cell.angle_alpha   90.00
_cell.angle_beta   90.00
_cell.angle_gamma   90.00
#
_symmetry.space_group_name_H-M   'P 1'
#
loop_
_entity.id
_entity.type
_entity.pdbx_description
1 polymer ?
#
loop_
_entity_poly.entity_id
_entity_poly.type
_entity_poly.pdbx_seq_one_letter_code
_entity_poly.pdbx_strand_id
1 'polypeptide(L)'
;MMHSLGHVPSQDKEFPNRSADELLPRRGPRERRASGIGEHVGIPASNEHLSKGAGDVSDEAPPMLKSAVYEKNHDPCINASPPLIKSSSNGPDGGVLSSDAMFLTFEMTVAPIEMTVELPKMIWIVVAWGGEMVKRLTKAHQKMNASRDQFDKAMGQHAEVLARLEELETLRSREQEAAAAQREALEAKLVTEREAHEAEKAAREMLEAELEDVKSRAARDAERLKLEGREEFLKSSEFDTLLGKKAGGFFKTGFLGCVAQWRANGYSEDEHPAPFLNVQQAIAEMPDEEDAQEEGEDEEEEEGAVGSEATPPSSPLS
;
A
#
# COMPACT_ATOMS: atom_id res chain seq x y z
N MET A 1 7.78 12.90 -66.76
CA MET A 1 9.24 12.65 -66.85
C MET A 1 9.61 11.90 -65.58
N MET A 2 9.38 10.59 -65.45
CA MET A 2 10.15 9.44 -65.97
C MET A 2 11.65 9.51 -65.67
N HIS A 3 12.10 8.78 -64.63
CA HIS A 3 13.35 8.00 -64.50
C HIS A 3 13.12 7.03 -63.30
N SER A 4 12.76 5.77 -63.53
CA SER A 4 13.61 4.56 -63.73
C SER A 4 14.30 4.01 -62.48
N LEU A 5 13.67 2.93 -61.95
CA LEU A 5 14.20 1.61 -61.56
C LEU A 5 15.71 1.44 -61.25
N GLY A 6 15.96 0.84 -60.07
CA GLY A 6 17.15 0.05 -59.74
C GLY A 6 16.81 -0.99 -58.66
N HIS A 7 16.96 -2.27 -58.99
CA HIS A 7 16.59 -3.47 -58.23
C HIS A 7 17.88 -4.21 -57.80
N VAL A 8 18.04 -4.49 -56.49
CA VAL A 8 18.35 -5.79 -55.78
C VAL A 8 19.51 -6.68 -56.31
N PRO A 9 20.12 -7.68 -55.58
CA PRO A 9 20.09 -8.12 -54.17
C PRO A 9 21.50 -8.26 -53.52
N SER A 10 21.54 -8.77 -52.26
CA SER A 10 22.25 -10.03 -51.90
C SER A 10 23.13 -9.92 -50.65
N GLN A 11 22.80 -10.67 -49.58
CA GLN A 11 23.50 -11.92 -49.22
C GLN A 11 23.13 -12.40 -47.82
N ASP A 12 22.59 -13.62 -47.79
CA ASP A 12 22.48 -14.51 -46.65
C ASP A 12 23.84 -14.82 -46.02
N LYS A 13 23.88 -14.91 -44.69
CA LYS A 13 24.81 -15.81 -43.97
C LYS A 13 24.12 -16.42 -42.74
N GLU A 14 23.66 -17.65 -42.92
CA GLU A 14 23.57 -18.70 -41.89
C GLU A 14 24.97 -18.96 -41.27
N PHE A 15 25.12 -19.20 -39.97
CA PHE A 15 25.17 -20.51 -39.27
C PHE A 15 25.92 -20.27 -37.92
N PRO A 16 26.04 -21.23 -36.98
CA PRO A 16 25.19 -22.35 -36.58
C PRO A 16 24.99 -22.48 -35.04
N ASN A 17 24.15 -23.44 -34.67
CA ASN A 17 23.99 -24.04 -33.33
C ASN A 17 25.32 -24.39 -32.62
N ARG A 18 25.39 -24.15 -31.30
CA ARG A 18 26.33 -24.82 -30.40
C ARG A 18 25.61 -25.36 -29.18
N SER A 19 25.63 -26.69 -29.08
CA SER A 19 25.19 -27.55 -28.00
C SER A 19 26.19 -27.60 -26.83
N ALA A 20 25.78 -28.31 -25.78
CA ALA A 20 26.51 -28.84 -24.62
C ALA A 20 26.24 -28.03 -23.33
N ASP A 21 25.40 -28.55 -22.43
CA ASP A 21 25.79 -29.49 -21.36
C ASP A 21 26.85 -28.87 -20.43
N GLU A 22 26.38 -28.18 -19.38
CA GLU A 22 27.13 -28.05 -18.15
C GLU A 22 26.30 -28.53 -16.96
N LEU A 23 26.94 -29.46 -16.27
CA LEU A 23 26.46 -30.32 -15.20
C LEU A 23 26.18 -29.51 -13.92
N LEU A 24 24.93 -29.53 -13.46
CA LEU A 24 24.59 -29.07 -12.11
C LEU A 24 24.96 -30.16 -11.07
N PRO A 25 25.69 -29.84 -9.99
CA PRO A 25 25.95 -30.80 -8.92
C PRO A 25 24.68 -31.08 -8.12
N ARG A 26 24.35 -32.37 -7.98
CA ARG A 26 23.35 -32.89 -7.05
C ARG A 26 23.66 -32.43 -5.62
N ARG A 27 22.77 -31.62 -5.05
CA ARG A 27 22.74 -31.29 -3.62
C ARG A 27 22.09 -32.46 -2.87
N GLY A 28 22.90 -33.23 -2.15
CA GLY A 28 22.45 -34.35 -1.31
C GLY A 28 21.75 -33.91 -0.01
N PRO A 29 21.11 -34.85 0.71
CA PRO A 29 20.28 -34.56 1.88
C PRO A 29 21.14 -34.14 3.07
N ARG A 30 20.82 -32.98 3.67
CA ARG A 30 21.49 -32.46 4.86
C ARG A 30 20.90 -33.13 6.11
N GLU A 31 21.72 -33.94 6.77
CA GLU A 31 21.45 -34.57 8.06
C GLU A 31 21.10 -33.52 9.13
N ARG A 32 20.06 -33.84 9.91
CA ARG A 32 19.68 -33.12 11.12
C ARG A 32 20.64 -33.53 12.23
N ARG A 33 21.33 -32.57 12.86
CA ARG A 33 21.91 -32.74 14.18
C ARG A 33 21.07 -32.00 15.20
N ALA A 34 20.53 -32.75 16.16
CA ALA A 34 20.00 -32.26 17.42
C ALA A 34 21.15 -32.18 18.42
N SER A 35 21.21 -31.10 19.23
CA SER A 35 21.96 -31.04 20.49
C SER A 35 21.61 -29.77 21.29
N GLY A 36 21.50 -29.94 22.62
CA GLY A 36 21.37 -28.92 23.67
C GLY A 36 19.91 -28.62 24.01
N ILE A 37 19.26 -29.09 25.08
CA ILE A 37 19.66 -29.30 26.50
C ILE A 37 20.49 -28.16 27.07
N GLY A 38 19.79 -27.10 27.47
CA GLY A 38 20.28 -26.04 28.36
C GLY A 38 19.29 -25.91 29.52
N GLU A 39 19.79 -26.15 30.73
CA GLU A 39 19.08 -26.07 32.00
C GLU A 39 18.61 -24.63 32.28
N HIS A 40 17.32 -24.44 32.54
CA HIS A 40 16.80 -23.19 33.09
C HIS A 40 16.94 -23.20 34.61
N VAL A 41 17.86 -22.36 35.09
CA VAL A 41 18.01 -21.97 36.50
C VAL A 41 16.72 -21.28 36.98
N GLY A 42 16.14 -21.80 38.07
CA GLY A 42 14.98 -21.23 38.72
C GLY A 42 15.32 -19.95 39.50
N ILE A 43 14.56 -18.89 39.26
CA ILE A 43 14.55 -17.68 40.09
C ILE A 43 13.43 -17.83 41.14
N PRO A 44 13.70 -17.60 42.44
CA PRO A 44 12.71 -17.75 43.49
C PRO A 44 11.72 -16.58 43.52
N ALA A 45 10.45 -16.94 43.75
CA ALA A 45 9.35 -16.03 44.01
C ALA A 45 9.35 -15.52 45.47
N SER A 46 9.21 -14.20 45.61
CA SER A 46 8.68 -13.47 46.78
C SER A 46 8.61 -12.00 46.36
N ASN A 47 7.63 -11.16 46.64
CA ASN A 47 6.40 -11.23 47.40
C ASN A 47 5.56 -10.01 46.93
N GLU A 48 4.24 -10.16 47.03
CA GLU A 48 3.16 -9.18 47.11
C GLU A 48 3.56 -7.69 47.18
N HIS A 49 2.87 -6.84 46.40
CA HIS A 49 2.00 -5.79 46.96
C HIS A 49 1.10 -5.16 45.88
N LEU A 50 -0.20 -5.25 46.13
CA LEU A 50 -1.31 -4.35 45.77
C LEU A 50 -1.04 -3.25 44.72
N SER A 51 -1.79 -3.30 43.61
CA SER A 51 -2.69 -2.20 43.32
C SER A 51 -3.93 -2.63 42.53
N LYS A 52 -5.08 -2.22 43.06
CA LYS A 52 -6.42 -2.29 42.49
C LYS A 52 -6.52 -1.34 41.29
N GLY A 53 -7.15 -1.80 40.22
CA GLY A 53 -7.65 -0.91 39.17
C GLY A 53 -8.33 -1.67 38.05
N ALA A 54 -9.64 -1.85 38.19
CA ALA A 54 -10.50 -2.50 37.20
C ALA A 54 -10.53 -1.72 35.88
N GLY A 55 -10.48 -2.46 34.78
CA GLY A 55 -10.58 -1.95 33.42
C GLY A 55 -10.62 -3.12 32.44
N ASP A 56 -11.70 -3.89 32.55
CA ASP A 56 -12.05 -5.02 31.69
C ASP A 56 -12.33 -4.49 30.27
N VAL A 57 -11.36 -4.60 29.36
CA VAL A 57 -11.56 -4.39 27.93
C VAL A 57 -11.40 -5.72 27.23
N SER A 58 -12.58 -6.26 26.92
CA SER A 58 -12.88 -7.47 26.19
C SER A 58 -11.91 -7.77 25.05
N ASP A 59 -11.24 -8.93 25.13
CA ASP A 59 -10.57 -9.61 24.03
C ASP A 59 -11.60 -10.14 23.02
N GLU A 60 -12.33 -9.23 22.36
CA GLU A 60 -13.20 -9.58 21.25
C GLU A 60 -12.38 -9.58 19.96
N ALA A 61 -11.86 -10.76 19.65
CA ALA A 61 -11.25 -11.06 18.37
C ALA A 61 -12.23 -10.72 17.23
N PRO A 62 -11.82 -9.91 16.23
CA PRO A 62 -12.70 -9.56 15.12
C PRO A 62 -13.06 -10.81 14.31
N PRO A 63 -14.33 -11.00 13.89
CA PRO A 63 -14.71 -12.14 13.09
C PRO A 63 -14.01 -12.07 11.72
N MET A 64 -13.21 -13.09 11.44
CA MET A 64 -12.64 -13.36 10.13
C MET A 64 -13.73 -13.34 9.07
N LEU A 65 -13.68 -12.34 8.18
CA LEU A 65 -14.47 -12.32 6.95
C LEU A 65 -14.00 -13.50 6.08
N LYS A 66 -14.81 -14.55 6.05
CA LYS A 66 -14.71 -15.62 5.06
C LYS A 66 -14.95 -15.01 3.69
N SER A 67 -13.88 -14.73 2.96
CA SER A 67 -13.92 -14.44 1.53
C SER A 67 -14.41 -15.70 0.80
N ALA A 68 -15.72 -15.78 0.61
CA ALA A 68 -16.32 -16.73 -0.31
C ALA A 68 -15.83 -16.38 -1.72
N VAL A 69 -15.20 -17.38 -2.33
CA VAL A 69 -14.91 -17.48 -3.76
C VAL A 69 -16.21 -17.28 -4.53
N TYR A 70 -16.33 -16.18 -5.28
CA TYR A 70 -17.35 -16.08 -6.32
C TYR A 70 -16.88 -16.90 -7.51
N GLU A 71 -17.33 -18.15 -7.55
CA GLU A 71 -17.25 -19.02 -8.71
C GLU A 71 -18.17 -18.46 -9.79
N LYS A 72 -17.57 -17.75 -10.74
CA LYS A 72 -18.19 -17.29 -11.97
C LYS A 72 -18.32 -18.49 -12.91
N ASN A 73 -19.45 -19.17 -12.91
CA ASN A 73 -19.90 -20.05 -14.00
C ASN A 73 -21.39 -20.39 -13.85
N HIS A 74 -22.23 -19.72 -14.65
CA HIS A 74 -23.20 -20.32 -15.58
C HIS A 74 -24.30 -19.29 -15.88
N ASP A 75 -24.22 -18.74 -17.09
CA ASP A 75 -25.40 -18.23 -17.79
C ASP A 75 -26.25 -19.43 -18.25
N PRO A 76 -27.55 -19.47 -17.91
CA PRO A 76 -28.55 -19.98 -18.82
C PRO A 76 -29.26 -18.78 -19.42
N CYS A 77 -29.07 -18.56 -20.72
CA CYS A 77 -29.93 -17.73 -21.53
C CYS A 77 -31.39 -18.17 -21.35
N ILE A 78 -32.13 -17.52 -20.45
CA ILE A 78 -33.58 -17.57 -20.43
C ILE A 78 -34.04 -16.39 -21.29
N ASN A 79 -34.17 -16.67 -22.59
CA ASN A 79 -35.13 -15.95 -23.45
C ASN A 79 -36.54 -16.28 -22.94
N ALA A 80 -36.97 -15.56 -21.92
CA ALA A 80 -38.38 -15.42 -21.61
C ALA A 80 -38.72 -13.95 -21.85
N SER A 81 -39.38 -13.71 -22.98
CA SER A 81 -40.09 -12.48 -23.28
C SER A 81 -40.77 -11.95 -22.02
N PRO A 82 -40.67 -10.65 -21.68
CA PRO A 82 -41.55 -10.09 -20.68
C PRO A 82 -42.99 -10.33 -21.16
N PRO A 83 -43.86 -10.96 -20.36
CA PRO A 83 -45.23 -11.10 -20.74
C PRO A 83 -45.78 -9.68 -20.83
N LEU A 84 -46.33 -9.35 -22.00
CA LEU A 84 -47.30 -8.27 -22.11
C LEU A 84 -48.29 -8.46 -20.96
N ILE A 85 -48.19 -7.60 -19.95
CA ILE A 85 -49.24 -7.45 -18.95
C ILE A 85 -50.42 -6.91 -19.74
N LYS A 86 -51.19 -7.85 -20.29
CA LYS A 86 -52.61 -7.69 -20.53
C LYS A 86 -53.17 -7.38 -19.15
N SER A 87 -53.29 -6.09 -18.84
CA SER A 87 -54.18 -5.60 -17.80
C SER A 87 -55.60 -6.03 -18.21
N SER A 88 -55.91 -7.26 -17.83
CA SER A 88 -57.24 -7.81 -17.72
C SER A 88 -57.94 -7.05 -16.61
N SER A 89 -58.45 -5.86 -16.90
CA SER A 89 -59.60 -5.37 -16.18
C SER A 89 -60.82 -6.03 -16.81
N ASN A 90 -61.31 -7.07 -16.14
CA ASN A 90 -62.71 -7.45 -16.18
C ASN A 90 -63.52 -6.25 -15.67
N GLY A 91 -63.74 -5.26 -16.52
CA GLY A 91 -64.87 -4.38 -16.42
C GLY A 91 -66.08 -5.15 -16.93
N PRO A 92 -67.18 -5.25 -16.17
CA PRO A 92 -68.38 -5.86 -16.68
C PRO A 92 -68.86 -5.04 -17.87
N ASP A 93 -69.08 -5.72 -18.98
CA ASP A 93 -69.99 -5.30 -20.03
C ASP A 93 -69.81 -3.85 -20.48
N GLY A 94 -68.77 -3.66 -21.29
CA GLY A 94 -68.88 -2.77 -22.45
C GLY A 94 -69.98 -3.28 -23.36
N GLY A 95 -71.22 -3.19 -22.88
CA GLY A 95 -72.39 -3.12 -23.73
C GLY A 95 -72.13 -1.93 -24.62
N VAL A 96 -71.73 -2.24 -25.86
CA VAL A 96 -72.13 -1.46 -27.02
C VAL A 96 -73.57 -1.06 -26.70
N LEU A 97 -73.78 0.20 -26.31
CA LEU A 97 -75.07 0.82 -26.54
C LEU A 97 -75.14 0.80 -28.05
N SER A 98 -75.66 -0.32 -28.54
CA SER A 98 -76.20 -0.45 -29.84
C SER A 98 -77.00 0.83 -30.00
N SER A 99 -76.59 1.68 -30.92
CA SER A 99 -77.52 2.60 -31.56
C SER A 99 -78.51 1.78 -32.39
N ASP A 100 -79.05 0.70 -31.82
CA ASP A 100 -80.42 0.31 -32.03
C ASP A 100 -81.22 1.41 -31.35
N ALA A 101 -81.38 2.48 -32.12
CA ALA A 101 -82.61 3.22 -32.10
C ALA A 101 -83.72 2.18 -32.30
N MET A 102 -84.14 1.53 -31.21
CA MET A 102 -85.53 1.16 -31.04
C MET A 102 -86.28 2.49 -31.01
N PHE A 103 -86.42 3.10 -32.19
CA PHE A 103 -87.70 3.61 -32.64
C PHE A 103 -88.69 2.45 -32.45
N LEU A 104 -89.12 2.25 -31.21
CA LEU A 104 -90.46 1.76 -30.96
C LEU A 104 -91.34 2.87 -31.51
N THR A 105 -91.57 2.82 -32.83
CA THR A 105 -92.82 3.32 -33.39
C THR A 105 -93.89 2.53 -32.67
N PHE A 106 -94.33 3.08 -31.54
CA PHE A 106 -95.56 2.66 -30.89
C PHE A 106 -96.65 3.04 -31.88
N GLU A 107 -96.95 2.12 -32.80
CA GLU A 107 -98.21 2.07 -33.53
C GLU A 107 -99.30 2.00 -32.46
N MET A 108 -99.80 3.17 -32.08
CA MET A 108 -100.98 3.28 -31.24
C MET A 108 -102.16 2.90 -32.14
N THR A 109 -102.41 1.60 -32.31
CA THR A 109 -103.64 1.12 -32.94
C THR A 109 -104.78 1.49 -32.01
N VAL A 110 -105.40 2.65 -32.26
CA VAL A 110 -106.54 3.15 -31.50
C VAL A 110 -107.74 2.30 -31.87
N ALA A 111 -107.96 1.21 -31.13
CA ALA A 111 -109.29 0.63 -31.02
C ALA A 111 -110.13 1.59 -30.17
N PRO A 112 -111.34 2.01 -30.61
CA PRO A 112 -112.21 2.86 -29.82
C PRO A 112 -112.76 2.05 -28.64
N ILE A 113 -112.04 2.11 -27.51
CA ILE A 113 -112.51 1.63 -26.22
C ILE A 113 -113.24 2.80 -25.59
N GLU A 114 -114.51 2.57 -25.23
CA GLU A 114 -115.36 3.51 -24.51
C GLU A 114 -114.65 4.04 -23.26
N MET A 115 -114.16 5.29 -23.33
CA MET A 115 -113.45 5.99 -22.26
C MET A 115 -114.42 6.73 -21.37
N THR A 116 -115.00 6.08 -20.38
CA THR A 116 -115.57 6.81 -19.24
C THR A 116 -115.39 5.99 -17.98
N VAL A 117 -114.90 6.65 -16.93
CA VAL A 117 -114.55 6.17 -15.57
C VAL A 117 -113.33 5.25 -15.40
N GLU A 118 -112.09 5.80 -15.52
CA GLU A 118 -110.86 5.37 -14.78
C GLU A 118 -109.64 6.32 -14.94
N LEU A 119 -109.78 7.50 -15.54
CA LEU A 119 -108.70 8.50 -15.69
C LEU A 119 -107.96 8.91 -14.40
N PRO A 120 -108.62 9.03 -13.22
CA PRO A 120 -107.94 9.47 -12.00
C PRO A 120 -106.87 8.48 -11.49
N LYS A 121 -107.07 7.18 -11.69
CA LYS A 121 -106.13 6.15 -11.20
C LYS A 121 -104.85 6.09 -12.02
N MET A 122 -104.94 6.28 -13.34
CA MET A 122 -103.76 6.31 -14.22
C MET A 122 -102.89 7.55 -13.97
N ILE A 123 -103.50 8.71 -13.71
CA ILE A 123 -102.78 9.94 -13.35
C ILE A 123 -101.99 9.74 -12.06
N TRP A 124 -102.58 9.11 -11.05
CA TRP A 124 -101.90 8.82 -9.79
C TRP A 124 -100.68 7.90 -9.95
N ILE A 125 -100.79 6.82 -10.73
CA ILE A 125 -99.69 5.87 -10.96
C ILE A 125 -98.51 6.55 -11.67
N VAL A 126 -98.78 7.36 -12.69
CA VAL A 126 -97.74 8.12 -13.43
C VAL A 126 -97.03 9.12 -12.53
N VAL A 127 -97.76 9.87 -11.69
CA VAL A 127 -97.16 10.83 -10.75
C VAL A 127 -96.32 10.12 -9.68
N ALA A 128 -96.81 9.00 -9.14
CA ALA A 128 -96.08 8.22 -8.14
C ALA A 128 -94.78 7.59 -8.71
N TRP A 129 -94.83 7.02 -9.92
CA TRP A 129 -93.65 6.49 -10.60
C TRP A 129 -92.65 7.58 -11.00
N GLY A 130 -93.13 8.74 -11.46
CA GLY A 130 -92.29 9.90 -11.75
C GLY A 130 -91.51 10.39 -10.52
N GLY A 131 -92.16 10.45 -9.35
CA GLY A 131 -91.51 10.84 -8.10
C GLY A 131 -90.40 9.87 -7.65
N GLU A 132 -90.59 8.56 -7.86
CA GLU A 132 -89.58 7.54 -7.53
C GLU A 132 -88.37 7.58 -8.50
N MET A 133 -88.61 7.81 -9.79
CA MET A 133 -87.53 7.99 -10.78
C MET A 133 -86.68 9.22 -10.45
N VAL A 134 -87.31 10.34 -10.09
CA VAL A 134 -86.59 11.56 -9.67
C VAL A 134 -85.73 11.27 -8.44
N LYS A 135 -86.24 10.54 -7.44
CA LYS A 135 -85.44 10.16 -6.25
C LYS A 135 -84.23 9.31 -6.61
N ARG A 136 -84.40 8.29 -7.48
CA ARG A 136 -83.28 7.44 -7.93
C ARG A 136 -82.24 8.23 -8.71
N LEU A 137 -82.68 9.13 -9.59
CA LEU A 137 -81.83 10.01 -10.36
C LEU A 137 -81.05 10.98 -9.45
N THR A 138 -81.73 11.64 -8.51
CA THR A 138 -81.09 12.54 -7.55
C THR A 138 -80.06 11.79 -6.70
N LYS A 139 -80.38 10.57 -6.25
CA LYS A 139 -79.45 9.73 -5.48
C LYS A 139 -78.25 9.28 -6.30
N ALA A 140 -78.44 8.92 -7.57
CA ALA A 140 -77.35 8.58 -8.49
C ALA A 140 -76.44 9.78 -8.73
N HIS A 141 -77.01 10.96 -8.96
CA HIS A 141 -76.27 12.20 -9.15
C HIS A 141 -75.48 12.63 -7.90
N GLN A 142 -76.08 12.51 -6.71
CA GLN A 142 -75.38 12.77 -5.44
C GLN A 142 -74.19 11.82 -5.24
N LYS A 143 -74.36 10.52 -5.53
CA LYS A 143 -73.27 9.54 -5.45
C LYS A 143 -72.15 9.84 -6.44
N MET A 144 -72.50 10.20 -7.68
CA MET A 144 -71.54 10.60 -8.70
C MET A 144 -70.74 11.83 -8.27
N ASN A 145 -71.40 12.87 -7.74
CA ASN A 145 -70.71 14.07 -7.26
C ASN A 145 -69.79 13.76 -6.08
N ALA A 146 -70.24 12.95 -5.11
CA ALA A 146 -69.39 12.52 -4.01
C ALA A 146 -68.14 11.75 -4.50
N SER A 147 -68.30 10.89 -5.52
CA SER A 147 -67.17 10.19 -6.15
C SER A 147 -66.24 11.12 -6.91
N ARG A 148 -66.78 12.14 -7.60
CA ARG A 148 -65.99 13.13 -8.31
C ARG A 148 -65.17 13.97 -7.33
N ASP A 149 -65.78 14.43 -6.24
CA ASP A 149 -65.08 15.21 -5.22
C ASP A 149 -63.96 14.38 -4.54
N GLN A 150 -64.16 13.07 -4.36
CA GLN A 150 -63.12 12.15 -3.91
C GLN A 150 -61.98 12.00 -4.92
N PHE A 151 -62.31 11.91 -6.22
CA PHE A 151 -61.32 11.85 -7.29
C PHE A 151 -60.52 13.15 -7.37
N ASP A 152 -61.18 14.31 -7.32
CA ASP A 152 -60.51 15.62 -7.36
C ASP A 152 -59.55 15.78 -6.17
N LYS A 153 -59.97 15.31 -4.98
CA LYS A 153 -59.10 15.28 -3.80
C LYS A 153 -57.89 14.36 -4.01
N ALA A 154 -58.10 13.16 -4.57
CA ALA A 154 -57.01 12.22 -4.85
C ALA A 154 -56.04 12.78 -5.91
N MET A 155 -56.55 13.45 -6.94
CA MET A 155 -55.74 14.11 -7.96
C MET A 155 -54.94 15.28 -7.39
N GLY A 156 -55.52 16.06 -6.46
CA GLY A 156 -54.80 17.10 -5.74
C GLY A 156 -53.64 16.54 -4.92
N GLN A 157 -53.84 15.42 -4.21
CA GLN A 157 -52.77 14.73 -3.47
C GLN A 157 -51.69 14.19 -4.40
N HIS A 158 -52.07 13.61 -5.54
CA HIS A 158 -51.12 13.12 -6.53
C HIS A 158 -50.26 14.25 -7.12
N ALA A 159 -50.87 15.39 -7.42
CA ALA A 159 -50.15 16.58 -7.89
C ALA A 159 -49.14 17.08 -6.84
N GLU A 160 -49.52 17.07 -5.55
CA GLU A 160 -48.60 17.41 -4.46
C GLU A 160 -47.42 16.42 -4.37
N VAL A 161 -47.68 15.12 -4.48
CA VAL A 161 -46.63 14.10 -4.47
C VAL A 161 -45.68 14.27 -5.66
N LEU A 162 -46.20 14.57 -6.85
CA LEU A 162 -45.37 14.85 -8.03
C LEU A 162 -44.50 16.09 -7.84
N ALA A 163 -45.06 17.17 -7.28
CA ALA A 163 -44.29 18.38 -6.99
C ALA A 163 -43.14 18.10 -6.02
N ARG A 164 -43.39 17.33 -4.95
CA ARG A 164 -42.33 16.92 -4.00
C ARG A 164 -41.28 16.01 -4.63
N LEU A 165 -41.68 15.15 -5.59
CA LEU A 165 -40.74 14.28 -6.30
C LEU A 165 -39.80 15.11 -7.18
N GLU A 166 -40.32 16.10 -7.89
CA GLU A 166 -39.54 17.03 -8.70
C GLU A 166 -38.55 17.82 -7.82
N GLU A 167 -39.00 18.33 -6.67
CA GLU A 167 -38.10 18.97 -5.69
C GLU A 167 -36.96 18.03 -5.24
N LEU A 168 -37.27 16.77 -4.88
CA LEU A 168 -36.26 15.79 -4.48
C LEU A 168 -35.28 15.45 -5.62
N GLU A 169 -35.74 15.42 -6.87
CA GLU A 169 -34.88 15.18 -8.03
C GLU A 169 -33.88 16.33 -8.26
N THR A 170 -34.32 17.57 -8.09
CA THR A 170 -33.41 18.73 -8.16
C THR A 170 -32.39 18.72 -7.02
N LEU A 171 -32.81 18.36 -5.80
CA LEU A 171 -31.91 18.24 -4.66
C LEU A 171 -30.88 17.13 -4.86
N ARG A 172 -31.30 15.96 -5.37
CA ARG A 172 -30.39 14.87 -5.71
C ARG A 172 -29.38 15.29 -6.76
N SER A 173 -29.82 15.96 -7.82
CA SER A 173 -28.92 16.45 -8.87
C SER A 173 -27.85 17.38 -8.29
N ARG A 174 -28.25 18.31 -7.42
CA ARG A 174 -27.34 19.22 -6.74
C ARG A 174 -26.37 18.51 -5.79
N GLU A 175 -26.85 17.53 -5.03
CA GLU A 175 -26.00 16.72 -4.15
C GLU A 175 -24.98 15.91 -4.96
N GLN A 176 -25.41 15.32 -6.08
CA GLN A 176 -24.56 14.57 -6.98
C GLN A 176 -23.47 15.46 -7.60
N GLU A 177 -23.82 16.67 -8.02
CA GLU A 177 -22.85 17.66 -8.52
C GLU A 177 -21.86 18.08 -7.42
N ALA A 178 -22.33 18.32 -6.19
CA ALA A 178 -21.45 18.65 -5.07
C ALA A 178 -20.49 17.50 -4.72
N ALA A 179 -20.98 16.25 -4.71
CA ALA A 179 -20.16 15.07 -4.48
C ALA A 179 -19.16 14.84 -5.61
N ALA A 180 -19.55 15.07 -6.86
CA ALA A 180 -18.66 15.00 -8.02
C ALA A 180 -17.55 16.06 -7.92
N ALA A 181 -17.90 17.31 -7.57
CA ALA A 181 -16.93 18.38 -7.39
C ALA A 181 -15.95 18.10 -6.23
N GLN A 182 -16.42 17.51 -5.13
CA GLN A 182 -15.54 17.08 -4.03
C GLN A 182 -14.59 15.98 -4.46
N ARG A 183 -15.10 14.99 -5.19
CA ARG A 183 -14.29 13.90 -5.73
C ARG A 183 -13.22 14.43 -6.70
N GLU A 184 -13.60 15.29 -7.63
CA GLU A 184 -12.67 15.93 -8.57
C GLU A 184 -11.60 16.74 -7.82
N ALA A 185 -11.99 17.51 -6.79
CA ALA A 185 -11.05 18.26 -5.97
C ALA A 185 -10.06 17.37 -5.21
N LEU A 186 -10.52 16.21 -4.71
CA LEU A 186 -9.64 15.23 -4.06
C LEU A 186 -8.73 14.52 -5.06
N GLU A 187 -9.25 14.14 -6.22
CA GLU A 187 -8.45 13.54 -7.30
C GLU A 187 -7.37 14.51 -7.79
N ALA A 188 -7.69 15.80 -7.97
CA ALA A 188 -6.72 16.83 -8.32
C ALA A 188 -5.63 16.97 -7.26
N LYS A 189 -5.99 16.96 -5.97
CA LYS A 189 -5.01 16.99 -4.87
C LYS A 189 -4.11 15.75 -4.88
N LEU A 190 -4.68 14.56 -5.06
CA LEU A 190 -3.90 13.32 -5.13
C LEU A 190 -2.92 13.29 -6.31
N VAL A 191 -3.29 13.86 -7.46
CA VAL A 191 -2.37 14.00 -8.59
C VAL A 191 -1.21 14.92 -8.21
N THR A 192 -1.48 16.09 -7.63
CA THR A 192 -0.40 17.01 -7.21
C THR A 192 0.52 16.42 -6.14
N GLU A 193 -0.03 15.67 -5.19
CA GLU A 193 0.74 15.00 -4.15
C GLU A 193 1.60 13.87 -4.73
N ARG A 194 1.05 13.09 -5.65
CA ARG A 194 1.80 12.04 -6.34
C ARG A 194 2.98 12.61 -7.14
N GLU A 195 2.76 13.69 -7.89
CA GLU A 195 3.83 14.37 -8.63
C GLU A 195 4.91 14.90 -7.67
N ALA A 196 4.53 15.52 -6.56
CA ALA A 196 5.46 15.99 -5.53
C ALA A 196 6.27 14.84 -4.91
N HIS A 197 5.62 13.73 -4.58
CA HIS A 197 6.26 12.53 -4.06
C HIS A 197 7.22 11.89 -5.09
N GLU A 198 6.87 11.86 -6.36
CA GLU A 198 7.76 11.39 -7.43
C GLU A 198 8.99 12.30 -7.58
N ALA A 199 8.82 13.62 -7.48
CA ALA A 199 9.94 14.56 -7.47
C ALA A 199 10.83 14.42 -6.22
N GLU A 200 10.24 14.23 -5.04
CA GLU A 200 10.96 13.97 -3.78
C GLU A 200 11.78 12.68 -3.88
N LYS A 201 11.18 11.61 -4.40
CA LYS A 201 11.86 10.34 -4.62
C LYS A 201 13.07 10.51 -5.55
N ALA A 202 12.91 11.24 -6.65
CA ALA A 202 14.01 11.53 -7.58
C ALA A 202 15.13 12.35 -6.91
N ALA A 203 14.77 13.35 -6.09
CA ALA A 203 15.76 14.14 -5.34
C ALA A 203 16.53 13.29 -4.33
N ARG A 204 15.83 12.38 -3.63
CA ARG A 204 16.47 11.43 -2.69
C ARG A 204 17.44 10.49 -3.39
N GLU A 205 17.07 9.96 -4.56
CA GLU A 205 17.94 9.08 -5.35
C GLU A 205 19.21 9.81 -5.80
N MET A 206 19.10 11.08 -6.22
CA MET A 206 20.30 11.89 -6.54
C MET A 206 21.19 12.09 -5.32
N LEU A 207 20.61 12.43 -4.16
CA LEU A 207 21.38 12.65 -2.93
C LEU A 207 22.07 11.35 -2.46
N GLU A 208 21.41 10.20 -2.62
CA GLU A 208 21.99 8.90 -2.32
C GLU A 208 23.17 8.57 -3.26
N ALA A 209 23.04 8.87 -4.56
CA ALA A 209 24.13 8.72 -5.52
C ALA A 209 25.32 9.65 -5.20
N GLU A 210 25.07 10.89 -4.81
CA GLU A 210 26.12 11.83 -4.37
C GLU A 210 26.81 11.34 -3.10
N LEU A 211 26.06 10.81 -2.13
CA LEU A 211 26.62 10.27 -0.90
C LEU A 211 27.53 9.07 -1.18
N GLU A 212 27.15 8.18 -2.10
CA GLU A 212 27.99 7.07 -2.51
C GLU A 212 29.25 7.54 -3.26
N ASP A 213 29.16 8.57 -4.12
CA ASP A 213 30.34 9.17 -4.76
C ASP A 213 31.29 9.78 -3.72
N VAL A 214 30.76 10.57 -2.79
CA VAL A 214 31.54 11.18 -1.69
C VAL A 214 32.21 10.10 -0.83
N LYS A 215 31.48 9.04 -0.49
CA LYS A 215 32.03 7.91 0.27
C LYS A 215 33.14 7.20 -0.50
N SER A 216 32.97 6.99 -1.81
CA SER A 216 34.00 6.38 -2.66
C SER A 216 35.25 7.26 -2.78
N ARG A 217 35.09 8.59 -2.82
CA ARG A 217 36.19 9.57 -2.81
C ARG A 217 36.93 9.56 -1.49
N ALA A 218 36.20 9.63 -0.38
CA ALA A 218 36.80 9.57 0.95
C ALA A 218 37.61 8.29 1.13
N ALA A 219 37.09 7.13 0.72
CA ALA A 219 37.82 5.86 0.79
C ALA A 219 39.10 5.86 -0.07
N ARG A 220 39.01 6.37 -1.31
CA ARG A 220 40.17 6.49 -2.20
C ARG A 220 41.22 7.45 -1.65
N ASP A 221 40.80 8.58 -1.10
CA ASP A 221 41.69 9.59 -0.54
C ASP A 221 42.36 9.10 0.74
N ALA A 222 41.66 8.34 1.59
CA ALA A 222 42.26 7.68 2.75
C ALA A 222 43.35 6.69 2.34
N GLU A 223 43.10 5.83 1.33
CA GLU A 223 44.12 4.91 0.81
C GLU A 223 45.29 5.66 0.18
N ARG A 224 45.01 6.76 -0.55
CA ARG A 224 46.06 7.61 -1.14
C ARG A 224 46.95 8.23 -0.06
N LEU A 225 46.35 8.83 0.97
CA LEU A 225 47.06 9.46 2.08
C LEU A 225 47.86 8.43 2.89
N LYS A 226 47.36 7.21 3.06
CA LYS A 226 48.08 6.13 3.72
C LYS A 226 49.33 5.70 2.94
N LEU A 227 49.24 5.65 1.61
CA LEU A 227 50.39 5.35 0.75
C LEU A 227 51.38 6.53 0.73
N GLU A 228 50.88 7.76 0.57
CA GLU A 228 51.67 8.99 0.59
C GLU A 228 52.44 9.11 1.93
N GLY A 229 51.77 8.97 3.08
CA GLY A 229 52.41 9.04 4.39
C GLY A 229 53.45 7.93 4.63
N ARG A 230 53.21 6.71 4.15
CA ARG A 230 54.23 5.63 4.20
C ARG A 230 55.42 5.94 3.31
N GLU A 231 55.19 6.43 2.11
CA GLU A 231 56.27 6.78 1.18
C GLU A 231 57.09 7.96 1.70
N GLU A 232 56.44 8.98 2.29
CA GLU A 232 57.09 10.10 2.94
C GLU A 232 57.90 9.67 4.16
N PHE A 233 57.36 8.80 5.02
CA PHE A 233 58.09 8.24 6.15
C PHE A 233 59.33 7.45 5.71
N LEU A 234 59.21 6.60 4.68
CA LEU A 234 60.35 5.84 4.15
C LEU A 234 61.43 6.72 3.51
N LYS A 235 61.06 7.93 3.05
CA LYS A 235 62.00 8.94 2.54
C LYS A 235 62.53 9.87 3.63
N SER A 236 62.00 9.80 4.85
CA SER A 236 62.40 10.67 5.96
C SER A 236 63.73 10.21 6.56
N SER A 237 64.51 11.16 7.08
CA SER A 237 65.74 10.85 7.82
C SER A 237 65.47 10.13 9.15
N GLU A 238 64.25 10.22 9.67
CA GLU A 238 63.83 9.49 10.87
C GLU A 238 63.86 7.99 10.62
N PHE A 239 63.34 7.55 9.47
CA PHE A 239 63.44 6.14 9.06
C PHE A 239 64.90 5.69 8.91
N ASP A 240 65.76 6.48 8.26
CA ASP A 240 67.18 6.16 8.13
C ASP A 240 67.88 6.05 9.49
N THR A 241 67.52 6.93 10.43
CA THR A 241 68.07 6.91 11.79
C THR A 241 67.61 5.67 12.56
N LEU A 242 66.32 5.32 12.48
CA LEU A 242 65.76 4.12 13.11
C LEU A 242 66.36 2.84 12.50
N LEU A 243 66.48 2.79 11.16
CA LEU A 243 67.09 1.68 10.45
C LEU A 243 68.58 1.52 10.83
N GLY A 244 69.32 2.62 10.91
CA GLY A 244 70.72 2.63 11.33
C GLY A 244 70.89 2.13 12.77
N LYS A 245 70.06 2.59 13.70
CA LYS A 245 70.03 2.10 15.10
C LYS A 245 69.75 0.60 15.15
N LYS A 246 68.69 0.13 14.48
CA LYS A 246 68.28 -1.28 14.48
C LYS A 246 69.30 -2.20 13.82
N ALA A 247 69.83 -1.83 12.65
CA ALA A 247 70.86 -2.58 11.95
C ALA A 247 72.18 -2.62 12.76
N GLY A 248 72.53 -1.51 13.42
CA GLY A 248 73.66 -1.42 14.34
C GLY A 248 73.55 -2.41 15.50
N GLY A 249 72.38 -2.48 16.15
CA GLY A 249 72.10 -3.45 17.21
C GLY A 249 72.26 -4.91 16.76
N PHE A 250 71.68 -5.29 15.62
CA PHE A 250 71.86 -6.64 15.07
C PHE A 250 73.32 -6.97 14.73
N PHE A 251 74.04 -6.01 14.12
CA PHE A 251 75.44 -6.20 13.78
C PHE A 251 76.31 -6.34 15.04
N LYS A 252 76.06 -5.52 16.06
CA LYS A 252 76.71 -5.60 17.38
C LYS A 252 76.49 -6.95 18.02
N THR A 253 75.24 -7.39 18.16
CA THR A 253 74.88 -8.67 18.76
C THR A 253 75.47 -9.86 17.99
N GLY A 254 75.38 -9.86 16.65
CA GLY A 254 75.93 -10.92 15.81
C GLY A 254 77.46 -11.01 15.86
N PHE A 255 78.13 -9.86 15.83
CA PHE A 255 79.59 -9.80 15.92
C PHE A 255 80.10 -10.28 17.29
N LEU A 256 79.51 -9.77 18.38
CA LEU A 256 79.87 -10.20 19.73
C LEU A 256 79.56 -11.67 19.97
N GLY A 257 78.47 -12.20 19.40
CA GLY A 257 78.17 -13.64 19.40
C GLY A 257 79.24 -14.48 18.70
N CYS A 258 79.73 -14.04 17.53
CA CYS A 258 80.83 -14.70 16.82
C CYS A 258 82.13 -14.69 17.64
N VAL A 259 82.48 -13.54 18.23
CA VAL A 259 83.65 -13.42 19.13
C VAL A 259 83.53 -14.38 20.32
N ALA A 260 82.35 -14.45 20.96
CA ALA A 260 82.12 -15.37 22.05
C ALA A 260 82.32 -16.84 21.63
N GLN A 261 81.90 -17.20 20.42
CA GLN A 261 82.11 -18.53 19.88
C GLN A 261 83.59 -18.86 19.65
N TRP A 262 84.38 -17.91 19.12
CA TRP A 262 85.82 -18.10 18.99
C TRP A 262 86.48 -18.31 20.35
N ARG A 263 86.12 -17.49 21.35
CA ARG A 263 86.62 -17.66 22.73
C ARG A 263 86.27 -19.04 23.29
N ALA A 264 85.07 -19.55 23.01
CA ALA A 264 84.67 -20.92 23.39
C ALA A 264 85.50 -22.02 22.71
N ASN A 265 86.05 -21.75 21.53
CA ASN A 265 86.97 -22.66 20.82
C ASN A 265 88.44 -22.52 21.24
N GLY A 266 88.75 -21.79 22.32
CA GLY A 266 90.10 -21.61 22.84
C GLY A 266 90.87 -20.44 22.23
N TYR A 267 90.19 -19.53 21.54
CA TYR A 267 90.77 -18.30 21.02
C TYR A 267 91.07 -17.31 22.17
N SER A 268 92.29 -16.76 22.24
CA SER A 268 92.69 -15.77 23.25
C SER A 268 92.94 -14.39 22.65
N GLU A 269 92.50 -13.33 23.34
CA GLU A 269 92.56 -11.96 22.83
C GLU A 269 93.98 -11.39 22.72
N ASP A 270 94.94 -12.01 23.43
CA ASP A 270 96.37 -11.70 23.36
C ASP A 270 96.98 -11.98 21.98
N GLU A 271 96.30 -12.77 21.14
CA GLU A 271 96.71 -13.07 19.75
C GLU A 271 96.22 -12.03 18.73
N HIS A 272 95.45 -11.01 19.14
CA HIS A 272 94.92 -10.01 18.22
C HIS A 272 95.89 -8.86 17.92
N PRO A 273 96.01 -8.44 16.65
CA PRO A 273 96.64 -7.17 16.32
C PRO A 273 95.76 -6.01 16.83
N ALA A 274 96.39 -4.92 17.31
CA ALA A 274 95.72 -3.73 17.85
C ALA A 274 94.51 -3.17 17.04
N PRO A 275 94.48 -3.26 15.69
CA PRO A 275 93.31 -2.84 14.90
C PRO A 275 92.03 -3.62 15.22
N PHE A 276 92.11 -4.87 15.68
CA PHE A 276 90.93 -5.68 16.00
C PHE A 276 90.25 -5.24 17.30
N LEU A 277 91.03 -4.88 18.32
CA LEU A 277 90.49 -4.35 19.58
C LEU A 277 89.79 -3.00 19.38
N ASN A 278 90.33 -2.14 18.50
CA ASN A 278 89.68 -0.89 18.12
C ASN A 278 88.32 -1.13 17.44
N VAL A 279 88.21 -2.20 16.63
CA VAL A 279 86.96 -2.59 15.99
C VAL A 279 85.96 -3.15 17.00
N GLN A 280 86.38 -4.03 17.92
CA GLN A 280 85.53 -4.51 19.01
C GLN A 280 84.98 -3.37 19.88
N GLN A 281 85.82 -2.39 20.22
CA GLN A 281 85.41 -1.24 21.02
C GLN A 281 84.43 -0.35 20.25
N ALA A 282 84.72 -0.04 18.98
CA ALA A 282 83.81 0.73 18.13
C ALA A 282 82.45 0.04 17.96
N ILE A 283 82.44 -1.30 17.89
CA ILE A 283 81.22 -2.09 17.80
C ILE A 283 80.47 -2.12 19.15
N ALA A 284 81.18 -2.19 20.28
CA ALA A 284 80.56 -2.16 21.61
C ALA A 284 79.89 -0.81 21.93
N GLU A 285 80.37 0.30 21.34
CA GLU A 285 79.82 1.65 21.48
C GLU A 285 78.60 1.95 20.58
N MET A 286 78.27 1.05 19.63
CA MET A 286 77.05 1.19 18.83
C MET A 286 75.79 0.98 19.70
N PRO A 287 74.65 1.62 19.34
CA PRO A 287 73.39 1.49 20.07
C PRO A 287 72.87 0.04 20.08
N ASP A 288 72.27 -0.37 21.19
CA ASP A 288 71.66 -1.70 21.34
C ASP A 288 70.23 -1.73 20.76
N GLU A 289 69.73 -2.93 20.46
CA GLU A 289 68.41 -3.13 19.84
C GLU A 289 67.24 -2.69 20.75
N GLU A 290 67.39 -2.82 22.08
CA GLU A 290 66.31 -2.54 23.05
C GLU A 290 66.04 -1.03 23.27
N ASP A 291 66.99 -0.14 22.92
CA ASP A 291 66.82 1.31 23.04
C ASP A 291 65.85 1.91 21.99
N ALA A 292 65.26 1.09 21.12
CA ALA A 292 64.40 1.51 20.01
C ALA A 292 62.92 1.12 20.16
N GLN A 293 62.52 0.48 21.26
CA GLN A 293 61.18 -0.10 21.41
C GLN A 293 60.14 0.81 22.11
N GLU A 294 60.52 1.98 22.63
CA GLU A 294 59.67 2.72 23.59
C GLU A 294 58.83 3.89 23.04
N GLU A 295 58.88 4.23 21.75
CA GLU A 295 58.19 5.43 21.22
C GLU A 295 57.30 5.05 20.03
N GLY A 296 56.01 4.77 20.26
CA GLY A 296 55.05 4.57 19.18
C GLY A 296 53.77 3.78 19.47
N GLU A 297 53.42 3.51 20.73
CA GLU A 297 52.08 3.03 21.09
C GLU A 297 51.20 4.21 21.54
N ASP A 298 50.84 5.09 20.61
CA ASP A 298 49.67 5.94 20.81
C ASP A 298 48.43 5.09 20.47
N GLU A 299 47.80 4.58 21.52
CA GLU A 299 46.47 3.99 21.47
C GLU A 299 45.47 5.06 21.00
N GLU A 300 44.95 4.91 19.78
CA GLU A 300 43.68 5.54 19.41
C GLU A 300 42.58 4.86 20.25
N GLU A 301 42.29 5.42 21.43
CA GLU A 301 41.09 5.06 22.19
C GLU A 301 39.84 5.38 21.36
N GLU A 302 39.11 4.32 21.02
CA GLU A 302 37.74 4.38 20.52
C GLU A 302 36.86 5.13 21.52
N GLU A 303 36.40 6.32 21.17
CA GLU A 303 35.21 6.92 21.79
C GLU A 303 33.95 6.20 21.27
N GLY A 304 33.69 5.03 21.86
CA GLY A 304 32.44 4.29 21.78
C GLY A 304 31.45 4.75 22.84
N ALA A 305 30.31 5.24 22.37
CA ALA A 305 29.23 5.83 23.14
C ALA A 305 28.46 4.88 24.11
N VAL A 306 27.85 5.53 25.13
CA VAL A 306 26.52 5.27 25.75
C VAL A 306 26.37 4.38 27.01
N GLY A 307 25.93 5.06 28.09
CA GLY A 307 24.84 4.69 29.03
C GLY A 307 25.20 3.74 30.18
N SER A 308 24.77 3.88 31.44
CA SER A 308 23.85 4.79 32.15
C SER A 308 24.02 4.59 33.68
N GLU A 309 23.53 5.54 34.50
CA GLU A 309 22.70 5.31 35.73
C GLU A 309 23.09 6.07 37.05
N ALA A 310 22.26 7.10 37.34
CA ALA A 310 21.74 7.66 38.63
C ALA A 310 22.70 8.18 39.74
N THR A 311 22.53 9.34 40.41
CA THR A 311 21.33 10.12 40.85
C THR A 311 21.74 11.60 41.23
N PRO A 312 20.87 12.55 41.66
CA PRO A 312 20.79 13.93 41.15
C PRO A 312 21.35 15.02 42.11
N PRO A 313 21.33 16.31 41.69
CA PRO A 313 20.89 17.33 42.66
C PRO A 313 19.84 18.31 42.11
N SER A 314 19.04 18.79 43.05
CA SER A 314 17.84 19.59 42.91
C SER A 314 18.02 20.98 42.26
N SER A 315 16.92 21.50 41.71
CA SER A 315 16.74 22.89 41.23
C SER A 315 17.02 23.96 42.30
N PRO A 316 17.26 25.22 41.88
CA PRO A 316 16.16 26.19 41.83
C PRO A 316 16.20 27.05 40.54
N LEU A 317 15.08 27.23 39.83
CA LEU A 317 14.16 28.38 39.95
C LEU A 317 14.84 29.76 40.09
N SER A 318 14.94 30.48 38.97
CA SER A 318 14.79 31.94 38.85
C SER A 318 14.34 32.27 37.44
#